data_AF-A0AA40RNE1-F1
#
_entry.id   AF-A0AA40RNE1-F1
#
_cell.length_a   1.000
_cell.length_b   1.000
_cell.length_c   1.000
_cell.angle_alpha   90.00
_cell.angle_beta   90.00
_cell.angle_gamma   90.00
#
_symmetry.space_group_name_H-M   'P 1'
#
loop_
_entity.id
_entity.type
_entity.pdbx_description
1 polymer ?
#
loop_
_entity_poly.entity_id
_entity_poly.type
_entity_poly.pdbx_seq_one_letter_code
_entity_poly.pdbx_strand_id
1 'polypeptide(L)'
;MVDYLASGAVPDLGRLVEASGHATLSVKATGDIRVITASQRALDYEIVRRLECGEPLTALTKAEKSRLSSVLNLLLMFLVYLSTQNAVRSELCFFQPKLLASATASQTGKAVRAFMCEAAAPIEFLRGYRTVKGTGVRLRVAPGMKSDIVPFVLEDRALLEVLDSSNRDWLHVSVVNEAGLEGWISRKYTYVLLR
;
A
#
# COMPACT_ATOMS: atom_id res chain seq x y z
N MET A 1 19.05 -2.96 25.62
CA MET A 1 19.48 -1.92 24.63
C MET A 1 18.43 -1.72 23.54
N VAL A 2 17.77 -2.79 23.07
CA VAL A 2 16.66 -2.70 22.09
C VAL A 2 15.39 -2.07 22.70
N ASP A 3 15.10 -2.35 23.99
CA ASP A 3 13.91 -1.79 24.66
C ASP A 3 13.96 -0.27 24.85
N TYR A 4 15.16 0.32 24.91
CA TYR A 4 15.32 1.77 25.04
C TYR A 4 14.92 2.50 23.76
N LEU A 5 15.27 1.93 22.59
CA LEU A 5 14.96 2.52 21.28
C LEU A 5 13.49 2.38 20.89
N ALA A 6 12.78 1.39 21.44
CA ALA A 6 11.35 1.18 21.20
C ALA A 6 10.45 2.04 22.11
N SER A 7 11.00 2.65 23.17
CA SER A 7 10.21 3.32 24.21
C SER A 7 9.69 4.71 23.85
N GLY A 8 10.06 5.28 22.69
CA GLY A 8 9.69 6.65 22.31
C GLY A 8 10.25 7.74 23.23
N ALA A 9 11.07 7.37 24.21
CA ALA A 9 11.77 8.31 25.07
C ALA A 9 12.83 9.05 24.23
N VAL A 10 12.58 10.33 23.97
CA VAL A 10 13.57 11.24 23.40
C VAL A 10 14.66 11.42 24.47
N PRO A 11 15.94 11.11 24.20
CA PRO A 11 16.99 11.39 25.15
C PRO A 11 17.06 12.89 25.37
N ASP A 12 16.83 13.33 26.60
CA ASP A 12 16.99 14.72 27.02
C ASP A 12 18.48 15.07 27.11
N LEU A 13 19.06 15.33 25.94
CA LEU A 13 20.46 15.72 25.76
C LEU A 13 20.79 17.06 26.44
N GLY A 14 19.77 17.83 26.86
CA GLY A 14 19.94 19.07 27.59
C GLY A 14 20.57 18.86 28.98
N ARG A 15 20.31 17.71 29.62
CA ARG A 15 20.89 17.37 30.93
C ARG A 15 22.34 16.88 30.88
N LEU A 16 22.85 16.55 29.70
CA LEU A 16 24.24 16.09 29.50
C LEU A 16 25.21 17.24 29.24
N VAL A 17 24.72 18.46 29.05
CA VAL A 17 25.52 19.63 28.71
C VAL A 17 25.33 20.71 29.77
N GLU A 18 25.91 20.46 30.94
CA GLU A 18 26.27 21.53 31.86
C GLU A 18 27.71 21.32 32.33
N ALA A 19 28.63 21.48 31.38
CA ALA A 19 30.04 21.64 31.68
C ALA A 19 30.58 22.74 30.76
N SER A 20 30.65 23.96 31.29
CA SER A 20 31.36 25.07 30.66
C SER A 20 32.86 24.79 30.72
N GLY A 21 33.43 24.35 29.59
CA GLY A 21 34.86 24.20 29.42
C GLY A 21 35.20 24.02 27.94
N HIS A 22 36.35 24.54 27.51
CA HIS A 22 36.87 24.32 26.16
C HIS A 22 37.30 22.85 26.00
N ALA A 23 36.34 21.99 25.65
CA ALA A 23 36.61 20.63 25.21
C ALA A 23 36.25 20.50 23.73
N THR A 24 37.27 20.25 22.91
CA THR A 24 37.09 19.95 21.49
C THR A 24 36.49 18.53 21.38
N LEU A 25 35.18 18.44 21.21
CA LEU A 25 34.45 17.18 21.03
C LEU A 25 34.51 16.74 19.56
N SER A 26 35.21 15.64 19.26
CA SER A 26 35.11 14.99 17.95
C SER A 26 34.02 13.92 17.98
N VAL A 27 32.84 14.24 17.43
CA VAL A 27 31.76 13.26 17.25
C VAL A 27 31.97 12.54 15.92
N LYS A 28 32.32 11.25 15.97
CA LYS A 28 32.39 10.40 14.78
C LYS A 28 31.01 9.78 14.54
N ALA A 29 30.14 10.54 13.89
CA ALA A 29 28.85 10.03 13.44
C ALA A 29 28.98 9.47 12.02
N THR A 30 28.70 8.19 11.85
CA THR A 30 28.56 7.56 10.52
C THR A 30 27.10 7.70 10.09
N GLY A 31 26.79 8.87 9.54
CA GLY A 31 25.48 9.25 9.03
C GLY A 31 25.54 10.71 8.58
N ASP A 32 24.79 11.08 7.55
CA ASP A 32 24.79 12.43 6.96
C ASP A 32 24.10 13.41 7.94
N ILE A 33 24.80 13.76 9.03
CA ILE A 33 24.32 14.74 10.01
C ILE A 33 24.41 16.12 9.36
N ARG A 34 23.31 16.54 8.74
CA ARG A 34 23.12 17.94 8.35
C ARG A 34 22.86 18.75 9.62
N VAL A 35 23.94 19.30 10.20
CA VAL A 35 23.85 20.24 11.30
C VAL A 35 23.12 21.49 10.79
N ILE A 36 21.88 21.71 11.25
CA ILE A 36 21.17 22.97 11.03
C ILE A 36 21.97 24.03 11.78
N THR A 37 22.60 24.94 11.04
CA THR A 37 23.42 25.99 11.65
C THR A 37 22.53 26.96 12.44
N ALA A 38 23.04 27.53 13.54
CA ALA A 38 22.30 28.51 14.33
C ALA A 38 21.79 29.70 13.49
N SER A 39 22.55 30.07 12.45
CA SER A 39 22.16 31.07 11.45
C SER A 39 20.92 30.68 10.63
N GLN A 40 20.75 29.40 10.30
CA GLN A 40 19.58 28.91 9.55
C GLN A 40 18.34 28.90 10.42
N ARG A 41 18.46 28.56 11.71
CA ARG A 41 17.32 28.65 12.66
C ARG A 41 16.83 30.08 12.85
N ALA A 42 17.75 31.05 12.94
CA ALA A 42 17.39 32.46 13.06
C ALA A 42 16.62 32.97 11.83
N LEU A 43 17.04 32.55 10.63
CA LEU A 43 16.32 32.85 9.39
C LEU A 43 14.93 32.20 9.36
N ASP A 44 14.83 30.93 9.76
CA ASP A 44 13.55 30.21 9.80
C ASP A 44 12.57 30.87 10.79
N TYR A 45 13.05 31.32 11.96
CA TYR A 45 12.25 32.04 12.96
C TYR A 45 11.71 33.37 12.41
N GLU A 46 12.56 34.17 11.76
CA GLU A 46 12.14 35.48 11.23
C GLU A 46 11.18 35.33 10.05
N ILE A 47 11.35 34.30 9.20
CA ILE A 47 10.41 33.96 8.14
C ILE A 47 9.04 33.62 8.73
N VAL A 48 8.98 32.74 9.74
CA VAL A 48 7.72 32.33 10.37
C VAL A 48 7.02 33.53 11.00
N ARG A 49 7.74 34.33 11.78
CA ARG A 49 7.20 35.54 12.42
C ARG A 49 6.56 36.49 11.40
N ARG A 50 7.24 36.79 10.30
CA ARG A 50 6.73 37.74 9.28
C ARG A 50 5.55 37.18 8.51
N LEU A 51 5.53 35.88 8.24
CA LEU A 51 4.38 35.20 7.62
C LEU A 51 3.15 35.19 8.53
N GLU A 52 3.35 34.97 9.83
CA GLU A 52 2.26 35.01 10.84
C GLU A 52 1.69 36.42 11.02
N CYS A 53 2.52 37.45 10.93
CA CYS A 53 2.08 38.85 10.96
C CYS A 53 1.41 39.32 9.66
N GLY A 54 1.34 38.48 8.62
CA GLY A 54 0.68 38.80 7.36
C GLY A 54 1.44 39.83 6.50
N GLU A 55 2.75 39.97 6.72
CA GLU A 55 3.56 40.88 5.92
C GLU A 55 3.68 40.41 4.46
N PRO A 56 3.71 41.34 3.48
CA PRO A 56 3.83 40.96 2.07
C PRO A 56 5.19 40.31 1.80
N LEU A 57 5.20 39.29 0.94
CA LEU A 57 6.40 38.53 0.55
C LEU A 57 7.54 39.39 -0.02
N THR A 58 7.24 40.62 -0.44
CA THR A 58 8.24 41.61 -0.88
C THR A 58 9.15 42.07 0.25
N ALA A 59 8.67 42.07 1.51
CA ALA A 59 9.41 42.48 2.71
C ALA A 59 10.49 41.48 3.15
N LEU A 60 10.48 40.25 2.62
CA LEU A 60 11.53 39.27 2.91
C LEU A 60 12.84 39.65 2.19
N THR A 61 13.93 39.51 2.94
CA THR A 61 15.30 39.63 2.43
C THR A 61 15.61 38.52 1.43
N LYS A 62 16.65 38.72 0.62
CA LYS A 62 17.06 37.75 -0.41
C LYS A 62 17.44 36.38 0.19
N ALA A 63 18.04 36.38 1.39
CA ALA A 63 18.41 35.16 2.11
C ALA A 63 17.17 34.40 2.61
N GLU A 64 16.18 35.10 3.16
CA GLU A 64 14.92 34.52 3.62
C GLU A 64 14.12 33.91 2.46
N LYS A 65 14.04 34.60 1.32
CA LYS A 65 13.40 34.08 0.09
C LYS A 65 14.09 32.83 -0.43
N SER A 66 15.43 32.81 -0.45
CA SER A 66 16.21 31.66 -0.90
C SER A 66 16.03 30.45 0.01
N ARG A 67 15.90 30.66 1.32
CA ARG A 67 15.63 29.62 2.31
C ARG A 67 14.23 29.06 2.13
N LEU A 68 13.21 29.92 2.05
CA LEU A 68 11.82 29.52 1.82
C LEU A 68 11.66 28.73 0.51
N SER A 69 12.28 29.18 -0.58
CA SER A 69 12.27 28.46 -1.85
C SER A 69 12.93 27.08 -1.76
N SER A 70 14.05 26.97 -1.02
CA SER A 70 14.71 25.68 -0.81
C SER A 70 13.82 24.69 -0.04
N VAL A 71 13.12 25.17 0.99
CA VAL A 71 12.18 24.34 1.77
C VAL A 71 10.99 23.89 0.91
N LEU A 72 10.41 24.81 0.13
CA LEU A 72 9.29 24.49 -0.74
C LEU A 72 9.68 23.47 -1.83
N ASN A 73 10.85 23.62 -2.43
CA ASN A 73 11.38 22.66 -3.41
C ASN A 73 11.62 21.27 -2.81
N LEU A 74 12.09 21.21 -1.55
CA LEU A 74 12.28 19.94 -0.85
C LEU A 74 10.94 19.28 -0.52
N LEU A 75 9.94 20.05 -0.09
CA LEU A 75 8.58 19.58 0.13
C LEU A 75 7.96 19.05 -1.17
N LEU A 76 8.11 19.77 -2.28
CA LEU A 76 7.65 19.33 -3.61
C LEU A 76 8.32 18.03 -4.04
N MET A 77 9.64 17.90 -3.88
CA MET A 77 10.35 16.64 -4.16
C MET A 77 9.80 15.48 -3.32
N PHE A 78 9.53 15.71 -2.03
CA PHE A 78 8.98 14.69 -1.15
C PHE A 78 7.57 14.26 -1.58
N LEU A 79 6.70 15.22 -1.93
CA LEU A 79 5.36 14.94 -2.42
C LEU A 79 5.37 14.18 -3.75
N VAL A 80 6.25 14.57 -4.69
CA VAL A 80 6.42 13.85 -5.96
C VAL A 80 6.92 12.42 -5.70
N TYR A 81 7.89 12.24 -4.81
CA TYR A 81 8.38 10.91 -4.44
C TYR A 81 7.28 10.02 -3.82
N LEU A 82 6.45 10.57 -2.92
CA LEU A 82 5.31 9.83 -2.39
C LEU A 82 4.29 9.49 -3.48
N SER A 83 4.06 10.40 -4.43
CA SER A 83 3.16 10.14 -5.56
C SER A 83 3.69 9.04 -6.49
N THR A 84 5.01 8.99 -6.74
CA THR A 84 5.60 7.93 -7.56
C THR A 84 5.57 6.58 -6.84
N GLN A 85 5.74 6.54 -5.52
CA GLN A 85 5.56 5.30 -4.75
C GLN A 85 4.12 4.78 -4.82
N ASN A 86 3.13 5.68 -4.75
CA ASN A 86 1.72 5.31 -4.90
C ASN A 86 1.41 4.85 -6.33
N ALA A 87 1.97 5.51 -7.35
CA ALA A 87 1.82 5.12 -8.74
C ALA A 87 2.49 3.76 -9.04
N VAL A 88 3.69 3.51 -8.49
CA VAL A 88 4.37 2.21 -8.61
C VAL A 88 3.56 1.12 -7.93
N ARG A 89 2.93 1.39 -6.77
CA ARG A 89 2.02 0.44 -6.12
C ARG A 89 0.80 0.13 -6.99
N SER A 90 0.16 1.12 -7.60
CA SER A 90 -0.98 0.86 -8.49
C SER A 90 -0.60 0.05 -9.73
N GLU A 91 0.57 0.33 -10.32
CA GLU A 91 1.09 -0.45 -11.45
C GLU A 91 1.46 -1.88 -11.03
N LEU A 92 2.08 -2.07 -9.86
CA LEU A 92 2.37 -3.40 -9.32
C LEU A 92 1.09 -4.20 -9.03
N CYS A 93 0.01 -3.57 -8.58
CA CYS A 93 -1.29 -4.22 -8.43
C CYS A 93 -1.86 -4.69 -9.78
N PHE A 94 -1.58 -3.97 -10.87
CA PHE A 94 -1.93 -4.40 -12.23
C PHE A 94 -1.11 -5.60 -12.71
N PHE A 95 0.16 -5.72 -12.28
CA PHE A 95 1.03 -6.86 -12.62
C PHE A 95 0.87 -8.08 -11.70
N GLN A 96 0.34 -7.89 -10.49
CA GLN A 96 0.06 -8.93 -9.51
C GLN A 96 -0.74 -10.14 -10.06
N PRO A 97 -1.84 -9.97 -10.83
CA PRO A 97 -2.58 -11.10 -11.36
C PRO A 97 -1.76 -11.97 -12.32
N LYS A 98 -0.78 -11.40 -13.04
CA LYS A 98 0.06 -12.15 -13.99
C LYS A 98 1.18 -12.94 -13.32
N LEU A 99 1.68 -12.47 -12.17
CA LEU A 99 2.71 -13.18 -11.40
C LEU A 99 2.11 -14.30 -10.53
N LEU A 100 0.88 -14.08 -10.02
CA LEU A 100 0.16 -15.03 -9.16
C LEU A 100 -0.43 -16.24 -9.90
N ALA A 101 -0.56 -16.20 -11.22
CA ALA A 101 -0.99 -17.34 -12.04
C ALA A 101 -0.06 -18.57 -11.91
N SER A 102 1.18 -18.38 -11.44
CA SER A 102 2.14 -19.47 -11.18
C SER A 102 2.05 -20.08 -9.77
N ALA A 103 1.23 -19.52 -8.88
CA ALA A 103 1.13 -19.98 -7.49
C ALA A 103 0.22 -21.20 -7.37
N THR A 104 0.75 -22.28 -6.76
CA THR A 104 -0.04 -23.48 -6.47
C THR A 104 -1.17 -23.17 -5.46
N ALA A 105 -2.24 -23.96 -5.48
CA ALA A 105 -3.45 -23.79 -4.64
C ALA A 105 -3.22 -23.44 -3.16
N SER A 106 -2.21 -24.06 -2.54
CA SER A 106 -1.86 -23.85 -1.14
C SER A 106 -1.15 -22.51 -0.91
N GLN A 107 -0.47 -22.01 -1.93
CA GLN A 107 0.23 -20.73 -1.93
C GLN A 107 -0.74 -19.57 -2.21
N THR A 108 -1.73 -19.73 -3.08
CA THR A 108 -2.76 -18.70 -3.31
C THR A 108 -3.52 -18.38 -2.02
N GLY A 109 -3.98 -19.39 -1.29
CA GLY A 109 -4.66 -19.18 -0.01
C GLY A 109 -3.76 -18.59 1.09
N LYS A 110 -2.43 -18.80 1.02
CA LYS A 110 -1.48 -18.16 1.94
C LYS A 110 -1.19 -16.70 1.54
N ALA A 111 -1.03 -16.44 0.25
CA ALA A 111 -0.77 -15.10 -0.29
C ALA A 111 -1.96 -14.17 -0.07
N VAL A 112 -3.18 -14.67 -0.30
CA VAL A 112 -4.41 -13.94 -0.02
C VAL A 112 -4.50 -13.61 1.48
N ARG A 113 -4.25 -14.58 2.37
CA ARG A 113 -4.23 -14.32 3.83
C ARG A 113 -3.14 -13.34 4.26
N ALA A 114 -1.94 -13.44 3.70
CA ALA A 114 -0.84 -12.53 4.00
C ALA A 114 -1.14 -11.09 3.56
N PHE A 115 -1.66 -10.92 2.34
CA PHE A 115 -2.09 -9.62 1.82
C PHE A 115 -3.21 -9.02 2.66
N MET A 116 -4.16 -9.83 3.14
CA MET A 116 -5.26 -9.36 3.99
C MET A 116 -4.82 -8.93 5.39
N CYS A 117 -3.86 -9.64 6.00
CA CYS A 117 -3.29 -9.23 7.29
C CYS A 117 -2.59 -7.87 7.19
N GLU A 118 -2.01 -7.55 6.03
CA GLU A 118 -1.34 -6.28 5.77
C GLU A 118 -2.33 -5.17 5.38
N ALA A 119 -3.44 -5.52 4.71
CA ALA A 119 -4.44 -4.57 4.22
C ALA A 119 -5.61 -4.27 5.19
N ALA A 120 -5.67 -4.90 6.36
CA ALA A 120 -6.81 -4.81 7.30
C ALA A 120 -8.19 -5.05 6.65
N ALA A 121 -8.22 -5.84 5.57
CA ALA A 121 -9.43 -6.11 4.81
C ALA A 121 -10.32 -7.14 5.56
N PRO A 122 -11.64 -6.90 5.71
CA PRO A 122 -12.54 -7.82 6.38
C PRO A 122 -12.54 -9.19 5.69
N ILE A 123 -12.24 -10.25 6.45
CA ILE A 123 -12.20 -11.66 6.00
C ILE A 123 -13.53 -12.10 5.36
N GLU A 124 -14.63 -11.46 5.75
CA GLU A 124 -15.97 -11.72 5.25
C GLU A 124 -16.11 -11.47 3.74
N PHE A 125 -15.33 -10.55 3.17
CA PHE A 125 -15.35 -10.24 1.73
C PHE A 125 -15.03 -11.48 0.88
N LEU A 126 -14.14 -12.35 1.35
CA LEU A 126 -13.73 -13.54 0.62
C LEU A 126 -14.71 -14.72 0.71
N ARG A 127 -15.74 -14.65 1.56
CA ARG A 127 -16.78 -15.70 1.61
C ARG A 127 -17.58 -15.78 0.29
N GLY A 128 -17.67 -14.66 -0.42
CA GLY A 128 -18.28 -14.57 -1.74
C GLY A 128 -17.40 -15.10 -2.87
N TYR A 129 -16.12 -15.43 -2.64
CA TYR A 129 -15.20 -15.80 -3.71
C TYR A 129 -14.85 -17.29 -3.70
N ARG A 130 -14.71 -17.84 -4.90
CA ARG A 130 -14.30 -19.22 -5.16
C ARG A 130 -13.25 -19.27 -6.25
N THR A 131 -12.52 -20.38 -6.34
CA THR A 131 -11.59 -20.63 -7.45
C THR A 131 -12.00 -21.85 -8.24
N VAL A 132 -11.74 -21.83 -9.55
CA VAL A 132 -11.98 -22.99 -10.42
C VAL A 132 -11.07 -24.16 -10.01
N LYS A 133 -11.63 -25.37 -10.07
CA LYS A 133 -10.93 -26.63 -9.82
C LYS A 133 -10.81 -27.41 -11.12
N GLY A 134 -9.61 -27.44 -11.67
CA GLY A 134 -9.24 -28.23 -12.84
C GLY A 134 -9.28 -27.43 -14.14
N THR A 135 -8.78 -28.05 -15.20
CA THR A 135 -8.71 -27.47 -16.54
C THR A 135 -9.92 -27.86 -17.39
N GLY A 136 -10.32 -26.99 -18.31
CA GLY A 136 -11.43 -27.27 -19.24
C GLY A 136 -12.82 -27.13 -18.63
N VAL A 137 -12.94 -26.49 -17.46
CA VAL A 137 -14.23 -26.16 -16.87
C VAL A 137 -14.87 -25.02 -17.67
N ARG A 138 -16.17 -25.13 -17.93
CA ARG A 138 -16.93 -24.14 -18.70
C ARG A 138 -18.14 -23.66 -17.92
N LEU A 139 -18.45 -22.37 -18.09
CA LEU A 139 -19.67 -21.78 -17.57
C LEU A 139 -20.87 -22.21 -18.41
N ARG A 140 -22.03 -22.15 -17.79
CA ARG A 140 -23.30 -22.59 -18.36
C ARG A 140 -24.36 -21.51 -18.25
N VAL A 141 -25.30 -21.47 -19.18
CA VAL A 141 -26.37 -20.46 -19.18
C VAL A 141 -27.39 -20.73 -18.06
N ALA A 142 -27.57 -21.99 -17.65
CA ALA A 142 -28.51 -22.40 -16.61
C ALA A 142 -27.89 -23.48 -15.69
N PRO A 143 -28.45 -23.69 -14.48
CA PRO A 143 -27.97 -24.73 -13.59
C PRO A 143 -28.31 -26.13 -14.14
N GLY A 144 -27.34 -26.81 -14.76
CA GLY A 144 -27.52 -28.18 -15.22
C GLY A 144 -26.50 -28.63 -16.25
N MET A 145 -26.14 -29.92 -16.25
CA MET A 145 -25.14 -30.47 -17.19
C MET A 145 -25.63 -30.53 -18.65
N LYS A 146 -26.94 -30.38 -18.85
CA LYS A 146 -27.59 -30.38 -20.17
C LYS A 146 -27.80 -28.97 -20.73
N SER A 147 -27.53 -27.91 -19.97
CA SER A 147 -27.74 -26.56 -20.48
C SER A 147 -26.66 -26.17 -21.48
N ASP A 148 -26.95 -25.13 -22.25
CA ASP A 148 -25.97 -24.52 -23.14
C ASP A 148 -24.75 -24.00 -22.37
N ILE A 149 -23.62 -24.06 -23.08
CA ILE A 149 -22.31 -23.71 -22.58
C ILE A 149 -22.00 -22.29 -23.04
N VAL A 150 -21.55 -21.45 -22.11
CA VAL A 150 -21.03 -20.12 -22.45
C VAL A 150 -19.71 -20.32 -23.22
N PRO A 151 -19.48 -19.65 -24.37
CA PRO A 151 -18.31 -19.88 -25.22
C PRO A 151 -17.03 -19.25 -24.65
N PHE A 152 -16.73 -19.57 -23.39
CA PHE A 152 -15.53 -19.15 -22.68
C PHE A 152 -14.96 -20.33 -21.91
N VAL A 153 -13.65 -20.50 -21.98
CA VAL A 153 -12.93 -21.57 -21.26
C VAL A 153 -12.32 -20.96 -20.02
N LEU A 154 -12.72 -21.46 -18.84
CA LEU A 154 -12.12 -21.02 -17.60
C LEU A 154 -10.73 -21.63 -17.46
N GLU A 155 -9.76 -20.79 -17.10
CA GLU A 155 -8.45 -21.25 -16.66
C GLU A 155 -8.56 -21.94 -15.30
N ASP A 156 -7.67 -22.91 -15.03
CA ASP A 156 -7.57 -23.47 -13.68
C ASP A 156 -7.23 -22.34 -12.70
N ARG A 157 -7.82 -22.39 -11.50
CA ARG A 157 -7.64 -21.35 -10.46
C ARG A 157 -8.17 -19.96 -10.80
N ALA A 158 -8.89 -19.78 -11.90
CA ALA A 158 -9.59 -18.53 -12.16
C ALA A 158 -10.48 -18.14 -10.95
N LEU A 159 -10.45 -16.86 -10.60
CA LEU A 159 -11.20 -16.31 -9.47
C LEU A 159 -12.64 -16.03 -9.90
N LEU A 160 -13.57 -16.53 -9.10
CA LEU A 160 -15.01 -16.44 -9.33
C LEU A 160 -15.66 -15.72 -8.15
N GLU A 161 -16.49 -14.73 -8.46
CA GLU A 161 -17.39 -14.10 -7.50
C GLU A 161 -18.74 -14.81 -7.54
N VAL A 162 -19.25 -15.23 -6.38
CA VAL A 162 -20.54 -15.90 -6.26
C VAL A 162 -21.65 -14.86 -6.18
N LEU A 163 -22.45 -14.77 -7.25
CA LEU A 163 -23.62 -13.90 -7.34
C LEU A 163 -24.85 -14.55 -6.71
N ASP A 164 -25.04 -15.85 -6.96
CA ASP A 164 -26.15 -16.61 -6.38
C ASP A 164 -25.70 -18.01 -5.93
N SER A 165 -26.20 -18.39 -4.75
CA SER A 165 -25.95 -19.68 -4.10
C SER A 165 -27.23 -20.43 -3.72
N SER A 166 -28.38 -19.98 -4.23
CA SER A 166 -29.71 -20.59 -4.01
C SER A 166 -29.77 -22.07 -4.36
N ASN A 167 -29.03 -22.50 -5.39
CA ASN A 167 -28.97 -23.89 -5.80
C ASN A 167 -27.93 -24.69 -4.99
N ARG A 168 -28.31 -25.89 -4.54
CA ARG A 168 -27.46 -26.76 -3.72
C ARG A 168 -26.21 -27.25 -4.46
N ASP A 169 -26.30 -27.51 -5.76
CA ASP A 169 -25.21 -28.14 -6.53
C ASP A 169 -24.54 -27.17 -7.51
N TRP A 170 -25.19 -26.05 -7.81
CA TRP A 170 -24.77 -25.04 -8.77
C TRP A 170 -24.61 -23.67 -8.13
N LEU A 171 -23.76 -22.85 -8.72
CA LEU A 171 -23.50 -21.47 -8.33
C LEU A 171 -23.61 -20.59 -9.56
N HIS A 172 -24.28 -19.45 -9.42
CA HIS A 172 -24.18 -18.38 -10.39
C HIS A 172 -22.97 -17.53 -10.04
N VAL A 173 -22.05 -17.37 -10.98
CA VAL A 173 -20.76 -16.73 -10.75
C VAL A 173 -20.43 -15.72 -11.84
N SER A 174 -19.67 -14.70 -11.45
CA SER A 174 -19.00 -13.75 -12.35
C SER A 174 -17.49 -13.99 -12.32
N VAL A 175 -16.82 -13.84 -13.46
CA VAL A 175 -15.36 -13.98 -13.56
C VAL A 175 -14.69 -12.63 -13.30
N VAL A 176 -13.92 -12.52 -12.23
CA VAL A 176 -13.38 -11.22 -11.73
C VAL A 176 -12.45 -10.53 -12.75
N ASN A 177 -11.77 -11.30 -13.59
CA ASN A 177 -10.83 -10.78 -14.58
C ASN A 177 -11.49 -10.48 -15.95
N GLU A 178 -12.77 -10.84 -16.15
CA GLU A 178 -13.46 -10.75 -17.43
C GLU A 178 -14.81 -10.06 -17.23
N ALA A 179 -14.85 -8.77 -17.54
CA ALA A 179 -16.02 -7.93 -17.30
C ALA A 179 -17.24 -8.43 -18.08
N GLY A 180 -18.33 -8.74 -17.37
CA GLY A 180 -19.60 -9.15 -17.95
C GLY A 180 -19.70 -10.65 -18.30
N LEU A 181 -18.69 -11.46 -17.94
CA LEU A 181 -18.76 -12.89 -18.14
C LEU A 181 -19.37 -13.58 -16.91
N GLU A 182 -20.66 -13.91 -17.03
CA GLU A 182 -21.44 -14.58 -15.99
C GLU A 182 -21.92 -15.96 -16.44
N GLY A 183 -22.16 -16.83 -15.48
CA GLY A 183 -22.85 -18.08 -15.73
C GLY A 183 -22.85 -19.03 -14.55
N TRP A 184 -23.38 -20.22 -14.80
CA TRP A 184 -23.55 -21.27 -13.83
C TRP A 184 -22.37 -22.25 -13.86
N ILE A 185 -21.87 -22.60 -12.67
CA ILE A 185 -20.83 -23.60 -12.47
C ILE A 185 -21.24 -24.57 -11.37
N SER A 186 -20.88 -25.86 -11.50
CA SER A 186 -21.14 -26.82 -10.42
C SER A 186 -20.15 -26.60 -9.28
N ARG A 187 -20.65 -26.65 -8.03
CA ARG A 187 -19.84 -26.53 -6.80
C ARG A 187 -18.68 -27.53 -6.76
N LYS A 188 -18.83 -28.70 -7.38
CA LYS A 188 -17.80 -29.74 -7.45
C LYS A 188 -16.54 -29.28 -8.17
N TYR A 189 -16.67 -28.34 -9.11
CA TYR A 189 -15.57 -27.74 -9.86
C TYR A 189 -15.09 -26.42 -9.25
N THR A 190 -15.38 -26.18 -7.98
CA THR A 190 -14.93 -24.98 -7.27
C THR A 190 -14.24 -25.32 -5.96
N TYR A 191 -13.22 -24.55 -5.58
CA TYR A 191 -12.66 -24.51 -4.24
C TYR A 191 -13.17 -23.27 -3.50
N VAL A 192 -13.49 -23.45 -2.21
CA VAL A 192 -13.77 -22.34 -1.31
C VAL A 192 -12.44 -21.77 -0.85
N LEU A 193 -12.28 -20.45 -0.90
CA LEU A 193 -11.04 -19.78 -0.52
C LEU A 193 -10.86 -19.71 1.00
N LEU A 194 -11.96 -19.57 1.74
CA LEU A 194 -12.00 -19.60 3.19
C LEU A 194 -12.89 -20.75 3.66
N ARG A 195 -12.33 -21.62 4.51
CA ARG A 195 -13.08 -22.70 5.15
C ARG A 195 -13.44 -22.30 6.57
#